data_AF-A0A2D6XL61-F1
#
_entry.id   AF-A0A2D6XL61-F1
#
_cell.length_a   1.000
_cell.length_b   1.000
_cell.length_c   1.000
_cell.angle_alpha   90.00
_cell.angle_beta   90.00
_cell.angle_gamma   90.00
#
_symmetry.space_group_name_H-M   'P 1'
#
loop_
_entity.id
_entity.type
_entity.pdbx_description
1 polymer ?
#
loop_
_entity_poly.entity_id
_entity_poly.type
_entity_poly.pdbx_seq_one_letter_code
_entity_poly.pdbx_strand_id
1 'polypeptide(L)' 'MGQRRINRGLARRDELRARSAERTEIRNKLTSQQQLRALDYRLGKGVGAVKERARLEALIDAGK' A
#
# COMPACT_ATOMS: atom_id res chain seq x y z
N MET A 1 31.59 -31.15 5.32
CA MET A 1 30.24 -30.73 5.76
C MET A 1 30.09 -29.23 5.57
N GLY A 2 29.65 -28.79 4.37
CA GLY A 2 29.57 -27.38 4.03
C GLY A 2 28.44 -26.67 4.78
N GLN A 3 28.77 -25.60 5.50
CA GLN A 3 27.77 -24.75 6.15
C GLN A 3 26.86 -24.13 5.07
N ARG A 4 25.61 -24.62 5.00
CA ARG A 4 24.53 -23.99 4.21
C ARG A 4 24.35 -22.57 4.75
N ARG A 5 24.95 -21.59 4.07
CA ARG A 5 24.71 -20.17 4.32
C ARG A 5 23.24 -19.90 3.96
N ILE A 6 22.37 -19.92 4.97
CA ILE A 6 20.97 -19.52 4.80
C ILE A 6 21.00 -18.07 4.30
N ASN A 7 20.57 -17.85 3.06
CA ASN A 7 20.49 -16.53 2.44
C ASN A 7 19.38 -15.69 3.10
N ARG A 8 19.55 -15.33 4.38
CA ARG A 8 18.58 -14.59 5.20
C ARG A 8 18.17 -13.26 4.56
N GLY A 9 19.08 -12.63 3.81
CA GLY A 9 18.78 -11.41 3.06
C GLY A 9 17.77 -11.62 1.92
N LEU A 10 17.83 -12.76 1.22
CA LEU A 10 16.88 -13.11 0.17
C LEU A 10 15.52 -13.47 0.77
N ALA A 11 15.50 -14.29 1.82
CA ALA A 11 14.27 -14.64 2.55
C ALA A 11 13.54 -13.39 3.05
N ARG A 12 14.25 -12.45 3.69
CA ARG A 12 13.68 -11.18 4.15
C ARG A 12 13.14 -10.31 2.99
N ARG A 13 13.83 -10.30 1.85
CA ARG A 13 13.38 -9.55 0.67
C ARG A 13 12.08 -10.12 0.10
N ASP A 14 11.98 -11.45 0.03
CA ASP A 14 10.79 -12.12 -0.49
C ASP A 14 9.60 -11.94 0.46
N GLU A 15 9.82 -12.00 1.79
CA GLU A 15 8.81 -11.66 2.79
C GLU A 15 8.31 -10.21 2.66
N LEU A 16 9.21 -9.24 2.49
CA LEU A 16 8.83 -7.84 2.30
C LEU A 16 8.05 -7.62 1.01
N ARG A 17 8.41 -8.33 -0.07
CA ARG A 17 7.69 -8.31 -1.34
C ARG A 17 6.28 -8.88 -1.18
N ALA A 18 6.13 -10.04 -0.54
CA ALA A 18 4.85 -10.66 -0.27
C ALA A 18 3.92 -9.73 0.53
N ARG A 19 4.42 -9.16 1.64
CA ARG A 19 3.67 -8.18 2.44
C ARG A 19 3.30 -6.93 1.65
N SER A 20 4.15 -6.50 0.71
CA SER A 20 3.83 -5.35 -0.14
C SER A 20 2.75 -5.69 -1.17
N ALA A 21 2.81 -6.87 -1.76
CA ALA A 21 1.79 -7.36 -2.69
C ALA A 21 0.42 -7.45 -1.99
N GLU A 22 0.35 -8.07 -0.81
CA GLU A 22 -0.88 -8.17 -0.03
C GLU A 22 -1.50 -6.79 0.27
N ARG A 23 -0.67 -5.82 0.71
CA ARG A 23 -1.14 -4.45 0.95
C ARG A 23 -1.70 -3.80 -0.31
N THR A 24 -1.05 -4.02 -1.46
CA THR A 24 -1.51 -3.51 -2.75
C THR A 24 -2.82 -4.17 -3.17
N GLU A 25 -2.97 -5.48 -3.01
CA GLU A 25 -4.20 -6.19 -3.33
C GLU A 25 -5.37 -5.71 -2.47
N ILE A 26 -5.16 -5.57 -1.15
CA ILE A 26 -6.18 -5.04 -0.25
C ILE A 26 -6.56 -3.62 -0.69
N ARG A 27 -5.58 -2.76 -1.02
CA ARG A 27 -5.85 -1.40 -1.52
C ARG A 27 -6.66 -1.42 -2.81
N ASN A 28 -6.31 -2.27 -3.76
CA ASN A 28 -6.99 -2.35 -5.06
C ASN A 28 -8.44 -2.83 -4.96
N LYS A 29 -8.78 -3.58 -3.92
CA LYS A 29 -10.17 -3.98 -3.63
C LYS A 29 -11.03 -2.85 -3.05
N LEU A 30 -10.41 -1.77 -2.56
CA LEU A 30 -11.12 -0.62 -2.00
C LEU A 30 -11.52 0.36 -3.10
N THR A 31 -12.72 0.94 -2.98
CA THR A 31 -13.16 2.05 -3.83
C THR A 31 -12.32 3.30 -3.58
N SER A 32 -12.32 4.26 -4.50
CA SER A 32 -11.56 5.52 -4.33
C SER A 32 -11.90 6.25 -3.03
N GLN A 33 -13.19 6.26 -2.62
CA GLN A 33 -13.61 6.82 -1.34
C GLN A 33 -13.05 6.06 -0.13
N GLN A 34 -13.06 4.73 -0.19
CA GLN A 34 -12.51 3.89 0.87
C GLN A 34 -10.98 4.02 0.96
N GLN A 35 -10.29 4.13 -0.18
CA GLN A 35 -8.85 4.38 -0.22
C GLN A 35 -8.48 5.73 0.41
N LEU A 36 -9.29 6.77 0.16
CA LEU A 36 -9.08 8.10 0.75
C LEU A 36 -9.29 8.06 2.28
N ARG A 37 -10.35 7.40 2.76
CA ARG A 37 -10.58 7.19 4.19
C ARG A 37 -9.46 6.40 4.86
N ALA A 38 -8.93 5.37 4.19
CA ALA A 38 -7.80 4.61 4.70
C ALA A 38 -6.52 5.45 4.80
N LEU A 39 -6.30 6.40 3.88
CA LEU A 39 -5.20 7.36 3.98
C LEU A 39 -5.39 8.31 5.17
N ASP A 40 -6.61 8.84 5.36
CA ASP A 40 -6.95 9.70 6.49
C ASP A 40 -6.75 9.00 7.83
N TYR A 41 -7.15 7.73 7.94
CA TYR A 41 -6.95 6.94 9.15
C TYR A 41 -5.47 6.73 9.48
N ARG A 42 -4.62 6.49 8.47
CA ARG A 42 -3.20 6.15 8.67
C ARG A 42 -2.30 7.36 8.91
N LEU A 43 -2.57 8.46 8.20
CA LEU A 43 -1.70 9.64 8.20
C LEU A 43 -2.30 10.83 8.96
N GLY A 44 -3.61 10.80 9.21
CA GLY A 44 -4.38 11.98 9.64
C GLY A 44 -5.07 12.64 8.46
N LYS A 45 -6.22 13.28 8.72
CA LYS A 45 -7.02 13.95 7.68
C LYS A 45 -6.23 15.08 7.03
N GLY A 46 -6.10 15.04 5.70
CA GLY A 46 -5.35 16.05 4.94
C GLY A 46 -3.83 16.03 5.15
N VAL A 47 -3.29 15.04 5.88
CA VAL A 47 -1.86 14.94 6.16
C VAL A 47 -1.19 14.02 5.13
N GLY A 48 -0.09 14.50 4.54
CA GLY A 48 0.74 13.73 3.62
C GLY A 48 0.02 13.25 2.37
N ALA A 49 0.70 12.41 1.57
CA ALA A 49 0.14 11.76 0.37
C ALA A 49 -0.64 12.69 -0.59
N VAL A 50 -0.24 13.97 -0.69
CA VAL A 50 -1.01 15.04 -1.38
C VAL A 50 -1.42 14.65 -2.80
N LYS A 51 -0.49 14.08 -3.58
CA LYS A 51 -0.76 13.65 -4.96
C LYS A 51 -1.79 12.53 -5.03
N GLU A 52 -1.70 11.56 -4.12
CA GLU A 52 -2.61 10.42 -4.09
C GLU A 52 -4.01 10.86 -3.64
N ARG A 53 -4.09 11.78 -2.68
CA ARG A 53 -5.35 12.38 -2.24
C ARG A 53 -6.05 13.08 -3.39
N ALA A 54 -5.34 13.99 -4.08
CA ALA A 54 -5.88 14.71 -5.22
C ALA A 54 -6.34 13.77 -6.34
N ARG A 55 -5.57 12.71 -6.63
CA ARG A 55 -5.96 11.69 -7.61
C ARG A 55 -7.24 10.96 -7.19
N LEU A 56 -7.33 10.52 -5.95
CA LEU A 56 -8.50 9.80 -5.44
C LEU A 56 -9.74 10.69 -5.43
N GLU A 57 -9.61 11.95 -5.02
CA GLU A 57 -10.67 12.96 -5.06
C GLU A 57 -11.17 13.19 -6.49
N ALA A 58 -10.25 13.37 -7.46
CA ALA A 58 -10.62 13.50 -8.86
C ALA A 58 -11.37 12.27 -9.41
N LEU A 59 -10.96 11.06 -9.02
CA LEU A 59 -11.67 9.82 -9.38
C LEU A 59 -13.05 9.71 -8.73
N ILE A 60 -13.21 10.22 -7.51
CA ILE A 60 -14.50 10.26 -6.81
C ILE A 60 -15.44 11.24 -7.50
N ASP A 61 -14.95 12.41 -7.87
CA ASP A 61 -15.75 13.44 -8.53
C ASP A 61 -16.11 13.09 -9.97
N ALA A 62 -15.22 12.41 -10.71
CA ALA A 62 -15.50 11.92 -12.06
C ALA A 62 -16.51 10.75 -12.10
N GLY A 63 -16.78 10.12 -10.96
CA GLY A 63 -17.75 9.03 -10.82
C GLY A 63 -19.12 9.46 -10.25
N LYS A 64 -19.32 10.76 -10.01
CA LYS A 64 -20.64 11.36 -9.73
C LYS A 64 -21.34 11.74 -11.02
#